data_AF-H5TVZ2-F1
#
_entry.id   AF-H5TVZ2-F1
#
_cell.length_a   1.000
_cell.length_b   1.000
_cell.length_c   1.000
_cell.angle_alpha   90.00
_cell.angle_beta   90.00
_cell.angle_gamma   90.00
#
_symmetry.space_group_name_H-M   'P 1'
#
loop_
_entity.id
_entity.type
_entity.pdbx_description
1 polymer ?
#
loop_
_entity_poly.entity_id
_entity_poly.type
_entity_poly.pdbx_seq_one_letter_code
_entity_poly.pdbx_strand_id
1 'polypeptide(L)' 'MLGQIRTVHADNLGVYGARKVHAELRRNGIAVARCTVERLMKADALRGITRLKTRKTTRSEGAETPQPA' A
#
# COMPACT_ATOMS: atom_id res chain seq x y z
N MET A 1 -18.56 3.74 -9.48
CA MET A 1 -17.49 3.38 -8.52
C MET A 1 -16.17 2.95 -9.19
N LEU A 2 -16.15 1.93 -10.06
CA LEU A 2 -14.91 1.45 -10.69
C LEU A 2 -14.19 2.54 -11.51
N GLY A 3 -14.93 3.40 -12.22
CA GLY A 3 -14.36 4.54 -12.95
C GLY A 3 -13.54 5.49 -12.06
N GLN A 4 -14.05 5.83 -10.86
CA GLN A 4 -13.33 6.67 -9.90
C GLN A 4 -12.07 5.99 -9.36
N ILE A 5 -12.11 4.66 -9.14
CA ILE A 5 -10.94 3.86 -8.76
C ILE A 5 -9.88 3.92 -9.86
N ARG A 6 -10.27 3.76 -11.13
CA ARG A 6 -9.36 3.83 -12.29
C ARG A 6 -8.74 5.21 -12.43
N THR A 7 -9.52 6.27 -12.33
CA THR A 7 -9.04 7.66 -12.38
C THR A 7 -8.02 7.92 -11.28
N VAL A 8 -8.38 7.66 -10.02
CA VAL A 8 -7.44 7.84 -8.89
C VAL A 8 -6.16 7.00 -9.07
N HIS A 9 -6.28 5.76 -9.56
CA HIS A 9 -5.13 4.90 -9.78
C HIS A 9 -4.23 5.42 -10.91
N ALA A 10 -4.81 5.89 -12.02
CA ALA A 10 -4.11 6.45 -13.17
C ALA A 10 -3.45 7.80 -12.82
N ASP A 11 -4.16 8.69 -12.14
CA ASP A 11 -3.66 9.99 -11.67
C ASP A 11 -2.45 9.83 -10.74
N ASN A 12 -2.38 8.71 -10.02
CA ASN A 12 -1.27 8.36 -9.15
C ASN A 12 -0.27 7.39 -9.81
N LEU A 13 -0.20 7.37 -11.15
CA LEU A 13 0.76 6.61 -11.95
C LEU A 13 0.78 5.11 -11.65
N GLY A 14 -0.35 4.54 -11.24
CA GLY A 14 -0.46 3.14 -10.84
C GLY A 14 0.19 2.78 -9.51
N VAL A 15 0.77 3.75 -8.78
CA VAL A 15 1.42 3.51 -7.48
C VAL A 15 0.39 3.14 -6.42
N TYR A 16 -0.82 3.67 -6.52
CA TYR A 16 -1.82 3.56 -5.47
C TYR A 16 -2.50 2.19 -5.49
N GLY A 17 -2.27 1.40 -4.44
CA GLY A 17 -3.05 0.20 -4.15
C GLY A 17 -4.34 0.52 -3.39
N ALA A 18 -5.15 -0.51 -3.14
CA ALA A 18 -6.48 -0.36 -2.54
C ALA A 18 -6.55 0.50 -1.28
N ARG A 19 -5.55 0.39 -0.38
CA ARG A 19 -5.48 1.23 0.82
C ARG A 19 -5.38 2.72 0.50
N LYS A 20 -4.53 3.11 -0.45
CA LYS A 20 -4.33 4.51 -0.82
C LYS A 20 -5.50 5.03 -1.67
N VAL A 21 -6.01 4.22 -2.59
CA VAL A 21 -7.21 4.55 -3.37
C VAL A 21 -8.41 4.79 -2.46
N HIS A 22 -8.66 3.91 -1.49
CA HIS A 22 -9.73 4.10 -0.51
C HIS A 22 -9.56 5.39 0.30
N ALA A 23 -8.34 5.72 0.74
CA ALA A 23 -8.08 6.96 1.45
C ALA A 23 -8.36 8.20 0.58
N GLU A 24 -7.96 8.16 -0.69
CA GLU A 24 -8.21 9.23 -1.65
C GLU A 24 -9.71 9.41 -1.96
N LEU A 25 -10.43 8.31 -2.18
CA LEU A 25 -11.88 8.35 -2.40
C LEU A 25 -12.61 8.98 -1.22
N ARG A 26 -12.19 8.65 0.01
CA ARG A 26 -12.75 9.27 1.23
C ARG A 26 -12.41 10.76 1.33
N ARG A 27 -11.20 11.18 0.94
CA ARG A 27 -10.83 12.60 0.86
C ARG A 27 -11.69 13.37 -0.14
N ASN A 28 -12.06 12.72 -1.24
CA ASN A 28 -12.95 13.26 -2.27
C ASN A 28 -14.44 13.14 -1.91
N GLY A 29 -14.78 12.83 -0.65
CA GLY A 29 -16.17 12.74 -0.17
C GLY A 29 -16.91 11.48 -0.55
N ILE A 30 -16.26 10.50 -1.18
CA ILE A 30 -16.88 9.25 -1.61
C ILE A 30 -16.75 8.21 -0.50
N ALA A 31 -17.84 7.98 0.23
CA ALA A 31 -17.93 6.94 1.23
C ALA A 31 -18.05 5.55 0.57
N VAL A 32 -16.97 4.78 0.58
CA VAL A 32 -16.94 3.40 0.11
C VAL A 32 -16.24 2.52 1.13
N ALA A 33 -16.75 1.30 1.33
CA ALA A 33 -16.08 0.32 2.16
C ALA A 33 -14.74 -0.10 1.53
N ARG A 34 -13.69 -0.22 2.34
CA ARG A 34 -12.36 -0.66 1.88
C ARG A 34 -12.41 -2.00 1.14
N CYS A 35 -13.19 -2.96 1.64
CA CYS A 35 -13.35 -4.28 1.00
C CYS A 35 -13.96 -4.18 -0.42
N THR A 36 -14.82 -3.20 -0.66
CA THR A 36 -15.38 -2.93 -2.00
C THR A 36 -14.29 -2.42 -2.94
N VAL A 37 -13.44 -1.50 -2.48
CA VAL A 37 -12.30 -1.01 -3.28
C VAL A 37 -11.34 -2.15 -3.60
N GLU A 38 -10.99 -2.97 -2.61
CA GLU A 38 -10.13 -4.14 -2.80
C GLU A 38 -10.71 -5.14 -3.82
N ARG A 39 -12.00 -5.49 -3.69
CA ARG A 39 -12.66 -6.42 -4.60
C ARG A 39 -12.75 -5.86 -6.02
N LEU A 40 -13.09 -4.57 -6.18
CA LEU A 40 -13.15 -3.92 -7.49
C LEU A 40 -11.78 -3.81 -8.15
N MET A 41 -10.74 -3.40 -7.41
CA MET A 41 -9.38 -3.36 -7.95
C MET A 41 -8.89 -4.76 -8.36
N LYS A 42 -9.21 -5.80 -7.58
CA LYS A 42 -8.85 -7.19 -7.92
C LYS A 42 -9.58 -7.67 -9.17
N ALA A 43 -10.88 -7.40 -9.28
CA ALA A 43 -11.68 -7.78 -10.44
C ALA A 43 -11.20 -7.09 -11.73
N ASP A 44 -10.65 -5.89 -11.60
CA ASP A 44 -10.16 -5.07 -12.71
C ASP A 44 -8.65 -5.19 -12.96
N ALA A 45 -7.99 -6.16 -12.32
CA ALA A 45 -6.54 -6.38 -12.39
C ALA A 45 -5.67 -5.15 -12.03
N LEU A 46 -6.22 -4.17 -11.30
CA LEU A 46 -5.47 -3.01 -10.83
C LEU A 46 -4.67 -3.36 -9.57
N ARG A 47 -3.36 -3.07 -9.61
CA ARG A 47 -2.46 -3.36 -8.49
C ARG A 47 -1.53 -2.19 -8.24
N GLY A 48 -1.54 -1.72 -7.00
CA GLY A 48 -0.59 -0.71 -6.56
C GLY A 48 0.81 -1.27 -6.37
N ILE A 49 1.80 -0.40 -6.44
CA ILE A 49 3.20 -0.74 -6.17
C ILE A 49 3.39 -0.93 -4.66
N THR A 50 3.85 -2.12 -4.28
CA THR A 50 4.26 -2.41 -2.90
C THR A 50 5.66 -1.85 -2.66
N ARG A 51 5.91 -1.33 -1.45
CA ARG A 51 7.25 -0.91 -1.06
C ARG A 51 8.18 -2.13 -1.13
N LEU A 52 9.27 -2.03 -1.89
CA LEU A 52 10.30 -3.07 -1.85
C LEU A 52 10.82 -3.19 -0.42
N LYS A 53 11.10 -4.41 0.01
CA LYS A 53 11.73 -4.66 1.31
C LYS A 53 13.08 -3.96 1.31
N THR A 54 13.28 -3.03 2.25
CA THR A 54 14.59 -2.39 2.44
C THR A 54 15.63 -3.48 2.68
N ARG A 55 16.78 -3.38 2.00
CA ARG A 55 17.90 -4.29 2.27
C ARG A 55 18.26 -4.19 3.75
N LYS A 56 18.29 -5.32 4.45
CA LYS A 56 18.85 -5.37 5.82
C LYS A 56 20.35 -5.13 5.67
N THR A 57 20.80 -3.94 6.02
CA THR A 57 22.22 -3.53 5.96
C THR A 57 23.02 -4.07 7.14
N THR A 58 22.36 -4.44 8.24
CA THR A 58 23.00 -4.99 9.43
C THR A 58 22.71 -6.48 9.53
N ARG A 59 23.75 -7.31 9.33
CA ARG A 59 23.83 -8.65 9.91
C ARG A 59 24.40 -8.48 11.31
N SER A 60 23.60 -8.70 12.34
CA SER A 60 24.14 -8.88 13.69
C SER A 60 24.88 -10.22 13.73
N GLU A 61 26.21 -10.20 13.58
CA GLU A 61 27.05 -11.20 14.24
C GLU A 61 26.92 -10.95 15.74
N GLY A 62 26.73 -12.01 16.53
CA GLY A 62 26.40 -11.93 17.95
C GLY A 62 27.37 -11.01 18.68
N ALA A 63 26.87 -9.86 19.13
CA ALA A 63 27.58 -9.02 20.06
C ALA A 63 27.46 -9.66 21.45
N GLU A 64 28.28 -10.68 21.72
CA GLU A 64 28.59 -11.10 23.08
C GLU A 64 29.45 -10.00 23.70
N THR A 65 28.81 -8.94 24.18
CA THR A 65 29.49 -7.96 25.03
C THR A 65 29.45 -8.55 26.43
N PRO A 66 30.59 -8.87 27.07
CA PRO A 66 30.57 -9.38 28.43
C PRO A 66 30.01 -8.28 29.36
N GLN A 67 28.98 -8.63 30.14
CA GLN A 67 28.47 -7.77 31.21
C GLN A 67 29.55 -7.61 32.28
N PRO A 68 29.88 -6.38 32.70
CA PRO A 68 30.75 -6.18 33.86
C PRO A 68 30.04 -6.65 35.13
N ALA A 69 30.83 -7.15 36.08
CA ALA A 69 30.40 -7.67 37.38
C ALA A 69 29.79 -6.59 38.29
#